data_AF-A0A1I5SUM5-F1
#
_entry.id   AF-A0A1I5SUM5-F1
#
_cell.length_a   1.000
_cell.length_b   1.000
_cell.length_c   1.000
_cell.angle_alpha   90.00
_cell.angle_beta   90.00
_cell.angle_gamma   90.00
#
_symmetry.space_group_name_H-M   'P 1'
#
loop_
_entity.id
_entity.type
_entity.pdbx_description
1 polymer ?
#
loop_
_entity_poly.entity_id
_entity_poly.type
_entity_poly.pdbx_seq_one_letter_code
_entity_poly.pdbx_strand_id
1 'polypeptide(L)' 'MKADFDYLSAEEKRKIEDLEEKVQHAENDQLLKRYTTEMTILYEKARVRKDTKQS' A
#
# COMPACT_ATOMS: atom_id res chain seq x y z
N MET A 1 4.75 -1.23 14.29
CA MET A 1 4.60 -2.60 13.74
C MET A 1 4.82 -2.48 12.23
N LYS A 2 6.08 -2.52 11.75
CA LYS A 2 6.35 -2.62 10.31
C LYS A 2 6.05 -4.07 9.97
N ALA A 3 4.84 -4.33 9.48
CA ALA A 3 4.56 -5.63 8.90
C ALA A 3 5.47 -5.74 7.67
N ASP A 4 6.47 -6.61 7.73
CA ASP A 4 7.30 -6.90 6.58
C ASP A 4 6.42 -7.60 5.54
N PHE A 5 5.86 -6.79 4.66
CA PHE A 5 5.06 -7.23 3.53
C PHE A 5 6.02 -7.73 2.43
N ASP A 6 6.65 -8.87 2.69
CA ASP A 6 7.65 -9.51 1.82
C ASP A 6 7.11 -9.88 0.42
N TYR A 7 5.80 -9.78 0.23
CA TYR A 7 5.12 -10.05 -1.04
C TYR A 7 4.95 -8.80 -1.94
N LEU A 8 5.35 -7.62 -1.47
CA LEU A 8 5.40 -6.41 -2.29
C LEU A 8 6.66 -6.36 -3.14
N SER A 9 6.50 -5.96 -4.40
CA SER A 9 7.62 -5.59 -5.28
C SER A 9 8.29 -4.28 -4.82
N ALA A 10 9.52 -4.03 -5.30
CA ALA A 10 10.23 -2.78 -5.01
C ALA A 10 9.46 -1.54 -5.46
N GLU A 11 8.70 -1.62 -6.56
CA GLU A 11 7.87 -0.53 -7.04
C GLU A 11 6.67 -0.28 -6.11
N GLU A 12 5.98 -1.33 -5.68
CA GLU A 12 4.87 -1.20 -4.75
C GLU A 12 5.32 -0.69 -3.37
N LYS A 13 6.50 -1.12 -2.90
CA LYS A 13 7.10 -0.58 -1.67
C LYS A 13 7.33 0.92 -1.78
N ARG A 14 7.96 1.40 -2.87
CA ARG A 14 8.14 2.85 -3.11
C ARG A 14 6.82 3.60 -3.18
N LYS A 15 5.80 3.01 -3.83
CA LYS A 15 4.48 3.64 -3.96
C LYS A 15 3.76 3.72 -2.62
N ILE A 16 3.92 2.72 -1.76
CA ILE A 16 3.40 2.74 -0.39
C ILE A 16 4.12 3.81 0.44
N GLU A 17 5.44 3.91 0.35
CA GLU A 17 6.21 4.97 1.05
C GLU A 17 5.75 6.38 0.63
N ASP A 18 5.56 6.63 -0.67
CA ASP A 18 5.02 7.89 -1.20
C ASP A 18 3.58 8.16 -0.73
N LEU A 19 2.73 7.12 -0.66
CA LEU A 19 1.39 7.25 -0.13
C LEU A 19 1.38 7.51 1.39
N GLU A 20 2.30 6.92 2.15
CA GLU A 20 2.48 7.19 3.58
C GLU A 20 2.89 8.63 3.83
N GLU A 21 3.82 9.16 3.03
CA GLU A 21 4.21 10.58 3.08
C GLU A 21 3.01 11.49 2.75
N LYS A 22 2.25 11.17 1.70
CA LYS A 22 1.02 11.90 1.34
C LYS A 22 -0.06 11.84 2.42
N VAL A 23 -0.18 10.73 3.14
CA VAL A 23 -1.07 10.59 4.29
C VAL A 23 -0.63 11.52 5.43
N GLN A 24 0.67 11.64 5.71
CA GLN A 24 1.18 12.55 6.73
C GLN A 24 0.95 14.03 6.41
N HIS A 25 0.93 14.37 5.11
CA HIS A 25 0.72 15.73 4.62
C HIS A 25 -0.70 15.98 4.08
N ALA A 26 -1.65 15.07 4.31
CA ALA A 26 -3.01 15.20 3.78
C ALA A 26 -3.74 16.39 4.40
N GLU A 27 -4.15 17.35 3.56
CA GLU A 27 -4.80 18.59 4.00
C GLU A 27 -6.28 18.42 4.34
N ASN A 28 -6.88 17.28 3.98
CA ASN A 28 -8.28 16.99 4.27
C ASN A 28 -8.58 15.47 4.30
N ASP A 29 -9.72 15.13 4.90
CA ASP A 29 -10.19 13.76 5.06
C ASP A 29 -10.46 13.03 3.74
N GLN A 30 -10.80 13.74 2.66
CA GLN A 30 -11.02 13.11 1.36
C GLN A 30 -9.71 12.57 0.78
N LEU A 31 -8.64 13.36 0.86
CA LEU A 31 -7.29 12.95 0.45
C LEU A 31 -6.77 11.82 1.34
N LEU A 32 -6.96 11.94 2.66
CA LEU A 32 -6.58 10.88 3.60
C LEU A 32 -7.26 9.54 3.26
N LYS A 33 -8.58 9.55 3.04
CA LYS A 33 -9.34 8.36 2.63
C LYS A 33 -8.86 7.80 1.30
N ARG A 34 -8.55 8.67 0.33
CA ARG A 34 -8.04 8.25 -0.96
C ARG A 34 -6.70 7.54 -0.83
N TYR A 35 -5.73 8.14 -0.16
CA TYR A 35 -4.39 7.56 -0.04
C TYR A 35 -4.39 6.26 0.76
N THR A 36 -5.13 6.21 1.86
CA THR A 36 -5.29 4.97 2.65
C THR A 36 -5.99 3.86 1.85
N THR A 37 -6.97 4.20 1.01
CA THR A 37 -7.62 3.24 0.09
C THR A 37 -6.63 2.74 -0.96
N GLU A 38 -5.85 3.64 -1.58
CA GLU A 38 -4.84 3.27 -2.58
C GLU A 38 -3.77 2.33 -1.98
N MET A 39 -3.33 2.58 -0.75
CA MET A 39 -2.43 1.68 -0.02
C MET A 39 -3.06 0.30 0.21
N THR A 40 -4.31 0.26 0.67
CA THR A 40 -5.04 -0.99 0.95
C THR A 40 -5.14 -1.86 -0.32
N ILE A 41 -5.49 -1.24 -1.44
CA ILE A 41 -5.57 -1.93 -2.74
C ILE A 41 -4.21 -2.50 -3.15
N LEU A 42 -3.10 -1.78 -2.91
CA LEU A 42 -1.76 -2.28 -3.21
C LEU A 42 -1.42 -3.52 -2.36
N TYR A 43 -1.73 -3.49 -1.07
CA TYR A 43 -1.54 -4.64 -0.18
C TYR A 43 -2.38 -5.84 -0.63
N GLU A 44 -3.66 -5.64 -0.96
CA GLU A 44 -4.54 -6.72 -1.38
C GLU A 44 -4.13 -7.32 -2.73
N LYS A 45 -3.79 -6.49 -3.71
CA LYS A 45 -3.27 -6.97 -5.00
C LYS A 45 -2.01 -7.79 -4.82
N ALA A 46 -1.11 -7.34 -3.97
CA ALA A 46 0.14 -8.04 -3.71
C ALA A 46 -0.09 -9.35 -2.94
N ARG A 47 -1.02 -9.37 -1.98
CA ARG A 47 -1.44 -10.58 -1.26
C ARG A 47 -2.06 -11.60 -2.21
N VAL A 48 -3.04 -11.20 -3.01
CA VAL A 48 -3.70 -12.09 -4.00
C VAL A 48 -2.67 -12.64 -4.99
N ARG A 49 -1.74 -11.80 -5.48
CA ARG A 49 -0.68 -12.26 -6.37
C ARG A 49 0.23 -13.29 -5.71
N LYS A 50 0.58 -13.13 -4.43
CA LYS A 50 1.33 -14.13 -3.67
C LYS A 50 0.54 -15.44 -3.59
N ASP A 51 -0.73 -15.37 -3.18
CA ASP A 51 -1.60 -16.54 -3.01
C ASP A 51 -1.79 -17.29 -4.34
N THR A 52 -1.97 -16.57 -5.46
CA THR A 52 -2.08 -17.17 -6.81
C THR A 52 -0.77 -17.77 -7.33
N LYS A 53 0.41 -17.31 -6.86
CA LYS A 53 1.71 -17.89 -7.24
C LYS A 53 2.07 -19.13 -6.43
N GLN A 54 1.43 -19.33 -5.28
CA GLN A 54 1.64 -20.48 -4.41
C GLN A 54 0.63 -21.61 -4.66
N SER A 55 -0.33 -21.39 -5.55
CA SER A 55 -1.39 -22.34 -5.93
C SER A 55 -1.10 -23.00 -7.27
#